data_AF-A0A5P0YNZ9-F1
#
_entry.id   AF-A0A5P0YNZ9-F1
#
_cell.length_a   1.000
_cell.length_b   1.000
_cell.length_c   1.000
_cell.angle_alpha   90.00
_cell.angle_beta   90.00
_cell.angle_gamma   90.00
#
_symmetry.space_group_name_H-M   'P 1'
#
loop_
_entity.id
_entity.type
_entity.pdbx_description
1 polymer ?
#
loop_
_entity_poly.entity_id
_entity_poly.type
_entity_poly.pdbx_seq_one_letter_code
_entity_poly.pdbx_strand_id
1 'polypeptide(L)'
;MPEPLRRAIHQLVAEGVQNCQEVLRYTEPDQAHTWKRMTLYRATDAADTMNMVAMLIAAYCQHTGMARDTLQSYLQVGQQDLRSDGPQEEDRAHVAGLMGEALSYEAMRAPANRMRYHRGQLQAEQAQQPEDDPGKLFTEAVLHGLRAKLCDEVDALDTYLPPQTATMARRVAAALEVPEPATA
;
A
#
# COMPACT_ATOMS: atom_id res chain seq x y z
N MET A 1 -12.50 -5.18 -22.34
CA MET A 1 -11.24 -5.91 -22.10
C MET A 1 -11.46 -7.39 -22.40
N PRO A 2 -10.61 -8.06 -23.20
CA PRO A 2 -10.74 -9.49 -23.50
C PRO A 2 -10.55 -10.35 -22.25
N GLU A 3 -11.18 -11.52 -22.24
CA GLU A 3 -11.18 -12.42 -21.08
C GLU A 3 -9.77 -12.84 -20.61
N PRO A 4 -8.81 -13.22 -21.48
CA PRO A 4 -7.47 -13.58 -21.03
C PRO A 4 -6.75 -12.43 -20.33
N LEU A 5 -6.86 -11.22 -20.88
CA LEU A 5 -6.27 -10.01 -20.29
C LEU A 5 -6.92 -9.68 -18.94
N ARG A 6 -8.25 -9.79 -18.86
CA ARG A 6 -9.00 -9.56 -17.62
C ARG A 6 -8.56 -10.51 -16.51
N ARG A 7 -8.42 -11.81 -16.80
CA ARG A 7 -7.95 -12.80 -15.82
C ARG A 7 -6.51 -12.55 -15.37
N ALA A 8 -5.61 -12.24 -16.31
CA ALA A 8 -4.23 -11.91 -15.98
C ALA A 8 -4.15 -10.67 -15.07
N ILE A 9 -4.93 -9.63 -15.35
CA ILE A 9 -5.01 -8.43 -14.51
C ILE A 9 -5.57 -8.76 -13.13
N HIS A 10 -6.64 -9.56 -13.04
CA HIS A 10 -7.18 -9.97 -11.74
C HIS A 10 -6.13 -10.69 -10.88
N GLN A 11 -5.35 -11.60 -11.48
CA GLN A 11 -4.29 -12.32 -10.78
C GLN A 11 -3.19 -11.37 -10.29
N LEU A 12 -2.69 -10.50 -11.15
CA LEU A 12 -1.64 -9.54 -10.80
C LEU A 12 -2.12 -8.52 -9.76
N VAL A 13 -3.35 -8.04 -9.85
CA VAL A 13 -3.93 -7.15 -8.83
C VAL A 13 -4.03 -7.86 -7.48
N ALA A 14 -4.46 -9.13 -7.46
CA ALA A 14 -4.49 -9.92 -6.22
C ALA A 14 -3.10 -10.08 -5.60
N GLU A 15 -2.08 -10.36 -6.42
CA GLU A 15 -0.67 -10.43 -6.00
C GLU A 15 -0.17 -9.08 -5.46
N GLY A 16 -0.47 -7.97 -6.16
CA GLY A 16 -0.14 -6.63 -5.69
C GLY A 16 -0.76 -6.31 -4.33
N VAL A 17 -2.02 -6.69 -4.12
CA VAL A 17 -2.72 -6.53 -2.83
C VAL A 17 -2.08 -7.40 -1.73
N GLN A 18 -1.65 -8.63 -2.04
CA GLN A 18 -0.92 -9.47 -1.09
C GLN A 18 0.42 -8.84 -0.68
N ASN A 19 1.16 -8.27 -1.63
CA ASN A 19 2.39 -7.55 -1.34
C ASN A 19 2.14 -6.32 -0.45
N CYS A 20 1.08 -5.55 -0.72
CA CYS A 20 0.65 -4.43 0.15
C CYS A 20 0.27 -4.89 1.56
N GLN A 21 -0.43 -6.01 1.69
CA GLN A 21 -0.78 -6.61 2.99
C GLN A 21 0.48 -7.00 3.79
N GLU A 22 1.54 -7.46 3.12
CA GLU A 22 2.82 -7.71 3.79
C GLU A 22 3.52 -6.43 4.24
N VAL A 23 3.44 -5.33 3.46
CA VAL A 23 3.95 -4.03 3.89
C VAL A 23 3.30 -3.62 5.21
N LEU A 24 1.95 -3.68 5.30
CA LEU A 24 1.21 -3.36 6.52
C LEU A 24 1.68 -4.21 7.70
N ARG A 25 1.81 -5.53 7.52
CA ARG A 25 2.29 -6.41 8.59
C ARG A 25 3.69 -6.05 9.06
N TYR A 26 4.62 -5.84 8.14
CA TYR A 26 6.01 -5.61 8.51
C TYR A 26 6.24 -4.22 9.09
N THR A 27 5.30 -3.28 8.93
CA THR A 27 5.31 -2.01 9.65
C THR A 27 4.81 -2.11 11.09
N GLU A 28 4.26 -3.24 11.51
CA GLU A 28 3.73 -3.42 12.87
C GLU A 28 4.85 -3.48 13.94
N PRO A 29 4.56 -3.03 15.18
CA PRO A 29 5.57 -2.92 16.25
C PRO A 29 6.32 -4.22 16.55
N ASP A 30 5.66 -5.38 16.45
CA ASP A 30 6.26 -6.69 16.73
C ASP A 30 7.25 -7.15 15.63
N GLN A 31 7.25 -6.49 14.46
CA GLN A 31 8.15 -6.75 13.34
C GLN A 31 9.33 -5.75 13.25
N ALA A 32 9.56 -4.96 14.31
CA ALA A 32 10.54 -3.87 14.33
C ALA A 32 11.99 -4.25 13.95
N HIS A 33 12.35 -5.53 13.96
CA HIS A 33 13.70 -5.99 13.63
C HIS A 33 13.90 -6.27 12.12
N THR A 34 12.84 -6.52 11.35
CA THR A 34 12.92 -6.82 9.90
C THR A 34 12.27 -5.79 9.01
N TRP A 35 11.50 -4.86 9.58
CA TRP A 35 10.63 -3.95 8.82
C TRP A 35 11.34 -3.29 7.64
N LYS A 36 12.52 -2.67 7.85
CA LYS A 36 13.25 -1.94 6.79
C LYS A 36 13.45 -2.76 5.53
N ARG A 37 13.93 -4.00 5.69
CA ARG A 37 14.24 -4.87 4.55
C ARG A 37 12.96 -5.39 3.92
N MET A 38 12.04 -5.88 4.75
CA MET A 38 10.83 -6.53 4.25
C MET A 38 9.83 -5.54 3.65
N THR A 39 9.60 -4.39 4.27
CA THR A 39 8.71 -3.36 3.73
C THR A 39 9.25 -2.80 2.42
N LEU A 40 10.57 -2.59 2.29
CA LEU A 40 11.16 -2.19 1.01
C LEU A 40 10.93 -3.24 -0.08
N TYR A 41 11.25 -4.51 0.18
CA TYR A 41 11.03 -5.58 -0.82
C TYR A 41 9.56 -5.69 -1.22
N ARG A 42 8.64 -5.69 -0.26
CA ARG A 42 7.21 -5.87 -0.57
C ARG A 42 6.57 -4.64 -1.20
N ALA A 43 6.98 -3.43 -0.82
CA ALA A 43 6.54 -2.22 -1.51
C ALA A 43 7.07 -2.18 -2.95
N THR A 44 8.31 -2.62 -3.18
CA THR A 44 8.86 -2.69 -4.53
C THR A 44 8.17 -3.76 -5.38
N ASP A 45 7.89 -4.94 -4.82
CA ASP A 45 7.15 -6.00 -5.50
C ASP A 45 5.74 -5.52 -5.88
N ALA A 46 5.02 -4.90 -4.93
CA ALA A 46 3.69 -4.34 -5.19
C ALA A 46 3.71 -3.29 -6.32
N ALA A 47 4.68 -2.37 -6.30
CA ALA A 47 4.82 -1.34 -7.32
C ALA A 47 5.11 -1.95 -8.71
N ASP A 48 5.99 -2.95 -8.79
CA ASP A 48 6.34 -3.61 -10.05
C ASP A 48 5.17 -4.42 -10.61
N THR A 49 4.45 -5.14 -9.76
CA THR A 49 3.25 -5.89 -10.17
C THR A 49 2.17 -4.96 -10.70
N MET A 50 1.92 -3.82 -10.03
CA MET A 50 0.95 -2.82 -10.52
C MET A 50 1.43 -2.10 -11.80
N ASN A 51 2.73 -1.85 -11.93
CA ASN A 51 3.30 -1.34 -13.17
C ASN A 51 3.10 -2.35 -14.32
N MET A 52 3.28 -3.65 -14.07
CA MET A 52 3.02 -4.70 -15.06
C MET A 52 1.55 -4.70 -15.50
N VAL A 53 0.60 -4.53 -14.57
CA VAL A 53 -0.83 -4.37 -14.89
C VAL A 53 -1.04 -3.18 -15.84
N ALA A 54 -0.49 -2.01 -15.50
CA ALA A 54 -0.61 -0.82 -16.34
C ALA A 54 -0.01 -1.03 -17.74
N MET A 55 1.15 -1.69 -17.83
CA MET A 55 1.81 -1.99 -19.10
C MET A 55 1.04 -3.01 -19.96
N LEU A 56 0.43 -4.04 -19.37
CA LEU A 56 -0.41 -4.98 -20.10
C LEU A 56 -1.67 -4.32 -20.66
N ILE A 57 -2.32 -3.47 -19.87
CA ILE A 57 -3.48 -2.68 -20.32
C ILE A 57 -3.07 -1.74 -21.45
N ALA A 58 -1.96 -1.00 -21.27
CA ALA A 58 -1.48 -0.05 -22.27
C ALA A 58 -1.08 -0.75 -23.58
N ALA A 59 -0.37 -1.88 -23.50
CA ALA A 59 0.01 -2.68 -24.67
C ALA A 59 -1.22 -3.17 -25.44
N TYR A 60 -2.26 -3.63 -24.73
CA TYR A 60 -3.52 -4.01 -25.37
C TYR A 60 -4.22 -2.82 -26.02
N CYS A 61 -4.35 -1.70 -25.31
CA CYS A 61 -4.96 -0.48 -25.84
C CYS A 61 -4.25 0.01 -27.11
N GLN A 62 -2.91 0.01 -27.10
CA GLN A 62 -2.09 0.33 -28.27
C GLN A 62 -2.35 -0.65 -29.42
N HIS A 63 -2.39 -1.95 -29.13
CA HIS A 63 -2.70 -2.99 -30.11
C HIS A 63 -4.07 -2.78 -30.76
N THR A 64 -5.06 -2.29 -30.02
CA THR A 64 -6.40 -1.95 -30.52
C THR A 64 -6.52 -0.56 -31.16
N GLY A 65 -5.40 0.15 -31.34
CA GLY A 65 -5.35 1.42 -32.06
C GLY A 65 -5.47 2.68 -31.22
N MET A 66 -5.32 2.61 -29.89
CA MET A 66 -5.26 3.81 -29.06
C MET A 66 -4.00 4.62 -29.38
N ALA A 67 -4.17 5.93 -29.55
CA ALA A 67 -3.08 6.85 -29.83
C ALA A 67 -2.07 6.93 -28.67
N ARG A 68 -0.78 7.09 -29.01
CA ARG A 68 0.33 7.03 -28.06
C ARG A 68 0.30 8.17 -27.04
N ASP A 69 -0.07 9.37 -27.47
CA ASP A 69 -0.23 10.56 -26.63
C ASP A 69 -1.32 10.37 -25.57
N THR A 70 -2.48 9.82 -25.96
CA THR A 70 -3.55 9.44 -25.03
C THR A 70 -3.05 8.41 -24.02
N LEU A 71 -2.33 7.38 -24.47
CA LEU A 71 -1.74 6.38 -23.58
C LEU A 71 -0.72 6.99 -22.61
N GLN A 72 0.15 7.87 -23.08
CA GLN A 72 1.13 8.56 -22.22
C GLN A 72 0.45 9.41 -21.16
N SER A 73 -0.68 10.05 -21.50
CA SER A 73 -1.49 10.80 -20.54
C SER A 73 -2.08 9.88 -19.46
N TYR A 74 -2.67 8.73 -19.84
CA TYR A 74 -3.22 7.77 -18.89
C TYR A 74 -2.17 7.06 -18.04
N LEU A 75 -0.99 6.81 -18.61
CA LEU A 75 0.15 6.25 -17.89
C LEU A 75 0.87 7.27 -17.01
N GLN A 76 0.50 8.56 -17.10
CA GLN A 76 1.09 9.64 -16.32
C GLN A 76 2.63 9.64 -16.38
N VAL A 77 3.21 9.37 -17.56
CA VAL A 77 4.65 9.14 -17.73
C VAL A 77 5.51 10.30 -17.21
N GLY A 78 5.00 11.54 -17.27
CA GLY A 78 5.68 12.72 -16.73
C GLY A 78 5.73 12.82 -15.20
N GLN A 79 5.04 11.93 -14.48
CA GLN A 79 5.04 11.83 -13.02
C GLN A 79 5.84 10.61 -12.53
N GLN A 80 6.52 9.89 -13.44
CA GLN A 80 7.32 8.72 -13.06
C GLN A 80 8.65 9.15 -12.47
N ASP A 81 8.92 8.65 -11.26
CA ASP A 81 10.24 8.74 -10.63
C ASP A 81 10.91 7.36 -10.66
N LEU A 82 12.17 7.31 -11.10
CA LEU A 82 12.91 6.06 -11.19
C LEU A 82 13.45 5.68 -9.82
N ARG A 83 13.10 4.48 -9.35
CA ARG A 83 13.62 3.95 -8.06
C ARG A 83 15.15 3.84 -8.03
N SER A 84 15.80 3.69 -9.19
CA SER A 84 17.27 3.67 -9.33
C SER A 84 17.94 4.97 -8.91
N ASP A 85 17.20 6.08 -8.95
CA ASP A 85 17.73 7.41 -8.61
C ASP A 85 17.77 7.61 -7.07
N GLY A 86 17.15 6.69 -6.32
CA GLY A 86 17.08 6.72 -4.87
C GLY A 86 16.19 7.84 -4.32
N PRO A 87 16.12 7.99 -2.99
CA PRO A 87 15.35 9.06 -2.36
C PRO A 87 15.86 10.45 -2.78
N GLN A 88 14.94 11.31 -3.17
CA GLN A 88 15.21 12.70 -3.57
C GLN A 88 15.16 13.65 -2.37
N GLU A 89 15.56 14.90 -2.55
CA GLU A 89 15.46 15.92 -1.49
C GLU A 89 14.03 16.13 -1.01
N GLU A 90 13.05 16.04 -1.93
CA GLU A 90 11.62 16.11 -1.60
C GLU A 90 11.18 15.00 -0.65
N ASP A 91 11.66 13.77 -0.84
CA ASP A 91 11.36 12.62 0.02
C ASP A 91 11.95 12.83 1.42
N ARG A 92 13.21 13.27 1.48
CA ARG A 92 13.87 13.60 2.76
C ARG A 92 13.14 14.73 3.48
N ALA A 93 12.67 15.73 2.74
CA ALA A 93 11.90 16.83 3.29
C ALA A 93 10.56 16.37 3.86
N HIS A 94 9.86 15.48 3.14
CA HIS A 94 8.62 14.87 3.62
C HIS A 94 8.85 14.06 4.90
N VAL A 95 9.89 13.22 4.94
CA VAL A 95 10.26 12.44 6.14
C VAL A 95 10.60 13.34 7.31
N ALA A 96 11.38 14.41 7.10
CA ALA A 96 11.67 15.39 8.16
C ALA A 96 10.39 15.98 8.76
N GLY A 97 9.39 16.28 7.91
CA GLY A 97 8.08 16.74 8.36
C GLY A 97 7.34 15.70 9.22
N LEU A 98 7.38 14.43 8.82
CA LEU A 98 6.79 13.32 9.57
C LEU A 98 7.45 13.13 10.95
N MET A 99 8.77 13.32 11.01
CA MET A 99 9.57 13.10 12.21
C MET A 99 9.67 14.35 13.13
N GLY A 100 9.11 15.49 12.70
CA GLY A 100 9.25 16.76 13.42
C GLY A 100 10.67 17.34 13.38
N GLU A 101 11.50 16.93 12.42
CA GLU A 101 12.87 17.37 12.26
C GLU A 101 12.94 18.66 11.44
N ALA A 102 13.75 19.63 11.87
CA ALA A 102 13.89 20.88 11.13
C ALA A 102 14.65 20.67 9.80
N LEU A 103 14.15 21.28 8.72
CA LEU A 103 14.92 21.38 7.47
C LEU A 103 16.08 22.36 7.60
N SER A 104 17.14 22.13 6.83
CA SER A 104 18.19 23.14 6.64
C SER A 104 17.63 24.36 5.89
N TYR A 105 18.23 25.53 6.12
CA TYR A 105 17.86 26.75 5.40
C TYR A 105 17.99 26.60 3.88
N GLU A 106 19.01 25.89 3.42
CA GLU A 106 19.22 25.60 2.00
C GLU A 106 18.11 24.72 1.42
N ALA A 107 17.74 23.63 2.12
CA ALA A 107 16.65 22.76 1.70
C ALA A 107 15.29 23.50 1.65
N MET A 108 15.06 24.44 2.57
CA MET A 108 13.86 25.27 2.57
C MET A 108 13.78 26.26 1.41
N ARG A 109 14.86 26.55 0.68
CA ARG A 109 14.81 27.51 -0.45
C ARG A 109 13.94 26.98 -1.59
N ALA A 110 13.98 25.67 -1.84
CA ALA A 110 13.17 25.03 -2.87
C ALA A 110 11.68 25.01 -2.46
N PRO A 111 10.75 25.57 -3.27
CA PRO A 111 9.32 25.56 -2.95
C PRO A 111 8.74 24.16 -2.76
N ALA A 112 9.21 23.18 -3.54
CA ALA A 112 8.76 21.79 -3.46
C ALA A 112 9.08 21.15 -2.10
N ASN A 113 10.31 21.33 -1.60
CA ASN A 113 10.74 20.83 -0.28
C ASN A 113 9.88 21.40 0.85
N ARG A 114 9.54 22.69 0.82
CA ARG A 114 8.65 23.31 1.84
C ARG A 114 7.26 22.69 1.82
N MET A 115 6.70 22.48 0.62
CA MET A 115 5.38 21.88 0.45
C MET A 115 5.35 20.43 0.94
N ARG A 116 6.38 19.64 0.60
CA ARG A 116 6.54 18.25 1.06
C ARG A 116 6.71 18.16 2.56
N TYR A 117 7.56 19.00 3.14
CA TYR A 117 7.74 19.09 4.59
C TYR A 117 6.44 19.37 5.33
N HIS A 118 5.69 20.40 4.89
CA HIS A 118 4.41 20.72 5.51
C HIS A 118 3.39 19.60 5.36
N ARG A 119 3.35 18.92 4.20
CA ARG A 119 2.51 17.73 4.02
C ARG A 119 2.89 16.61 5.00
N GLY A 120 4.18 16.38 5.24
CA GLY A 120 4.66 15.44 6.24
C GLY A 120 4.18 15.79 7.65
N GLN A 121 4.24 17.06 8.04
CA GLN A 121 3.73 17.52 9.34
C GLN A 121 2.22 17.26 9.48
N LEU A 122 1.43 17.63 8.48
CA LEU A 122 -0.02 17.39 8.47
C LEU A 122 -0.35 15.91 8.59
N GLN A 123 0.41 15.05 7.93
CA GLN A 123 0.23 13.59 8.05
C GLN A 123 0.61 13.07 9.44
N ALA A 124 1.66 13.59 10.06
CA ALA A 124 2.02 13.23 11.43
C ALA A 124 0.95 13.65 12.44
N GLU A 125 0.36 14.84 12.26
CA GLU A 125 -0.78 15.31 13.07
C GLU A 125 -2.01 14.42 12.87
N GLN A 126 -2.34 14.06 11.62
CA GLN A 126 -3.44 13.16 11.31
C GLN A 126 -3.23 11.75 11.87
N ALA A 127 -2.01 11.23 11.85
CA ALA A 127 -1.69 9.91 12.38
C ALA A 127 -1.87 9.79 13.91
N GLN A 128 -1.93 10.91 14.63
CA GLN A 128 -2.25 10.93 16.06
C GLN A 128 -3.77 10.86 16.32
N GLN A 129 -4.59 11.09 15.30
CA GLN A 129 -6.03 10.96 15.39
C GLN A 129 -6.44 9.51 15.06
N PRO A 130 -7.42 8.94 15.77
CA PRO A 130 -8.02 7.67 15.36
C PRO A 130 -8.51 7.75 13.91
N GLU A 131 -8.27 6.71 13.12
CA GLU A 131 -8.79 6.65 11.75
C GLU A 131 -10.32 6.59 11.81
N ASP A 132 -10.98 7.63 11.32
CA ASP A 132 -12.43 7.75 11.32
C ASP A 132 -13.05 7.39 9.96
N ASP A 133 -12.25 7.22 8.89
CA ASP A 133 -12.76 6.77 7.59
C ASP A 133 -13.18 5.30 7.65
N PRO A 134 -14.50 4.99 7.60
CA PRO A 134 -14.98 3.62 7.68
C PRO A 134 -14.48 2.75 6.53
N GLY A 135 -14.22 3.33 5.35
CA GLY A 135 -13.74 2.61 4.17
C GLY A 135 -12.31 2.11 4.34
N LYS A 136 -11.43 2.95 4.90
CA LYS A 136 -10.04 2.57 5.19
C LYS A 136 -9.98 1.54 6.32
N LEU A 137 -10.70 1.78 7.42
CA LEU A 137 -10.81 0.82 8.52
C LEU A 137 -11.27 -0.56 8.03
N PHE A 138 -12.32 -0.61 7.21
CA PHE A 138 -12.83 -1.86 6.66
C PHE A 138 -11.80 -2.56 5.78
N THR A 139 -11.12 -1.80 4.92
CA THR A 139 -10.09 -2.35 4.03
C THR A 139 -8.94 -2.96 4.82
N GLU A 140 -8.39 -2.24 5.79
CA GLU A 140 -7.31 -2.73 6.65
C GLU A 140 -7.76 -3.96 7.46
N ALA A 141 -8.95 -3.92 8.04
CA ALA A 141 -9.50 -5.05 8.78
C ALA A 141 -9.67 -6.30 7.90
N VAL A 142 -10.11 -6.13 6.66
CA VAL A 142 -10.20 -7.24 5.69
C VAL A 142 -8.82 -7.81 5.39
N LEU A 143 -7.83 -6.95 5.12
CA LEU A 143 -6.47 -7.40 4.85
C LEU A 143 -5.88 -8.14 6.07
N HIS A 144 -5.96 -7.59 7.27
CA HIS A 144 -5.43 -8.27 8.45
C HIS A 144 -6.20 -9.56 8.79
N GLY A 145 -7.53 -9.56 8.67
CA GLY A 145 -8.37 -10.72 8.96
C GLY A 145 -8.13 -11.89 8.01
N LEU A 146 -8.06 -11.63 6.70
CA LEU A 146 -7.72 -12.64 5.70
C LEU A 146 -6.35 -13.26 5.98
N ARG A 147 -5.33 -12.43 6.26
CA ARG A 147 -3.98 -12.90 6.58
C ARG A 147 -3.97 -13.76 7.82
N ALA A 148 -4.52 -13.25 8.92
CA ALA A 148 -4.49 -13.93 10.20
C ALA A 148 -5.20 -15.29 10.12
N LYS A 149 -6.27 -15.40 9.33
CA LYS A 149 -6.92 -16.69 9.08
C LYS A 149 -6.03 -17.65 8.27
N LEU A 150 -5.35 -17.17 7.23
CA LEU A 150 -4.48 -18.01 6.40
C LEU A 150 -3.20 -18.47 7.11
N CYS A 151 -2.75 -17.72 8.12
CA CYS A 151 -1.55 -18.01 8.89
C CYS A 151 -1.83 -18.64 10.26
N ASP A 152 -3.10 -18.90 10.61
CA ASP A 152 -3.52 -19.34 11.95
C ASP A 152 -3.06 -18.41 13.10
N GLU A 153 -3.02 -17.10 12.85
CA GLU A 153 -2.55 -16.05 13.76
C GLU A 153 -3.68 -15.13 14.27
N VAL A 154 -4.93 -15.61 14.29
CA VAL A 154 -6.10 -14.78 14.67
C VAL A 154 -5.97 -14.19 16.08
N ASP A 155 -5.43 -14.95 17.02
CA ASP A 155 -5.24 -14.50 18.41
C ASP A 155 -4.17 -13.41 18.57
N ALA A 156 -3.27 -13.27 17.59
CA ALA A 156 -2.21 -12.27 17.62
C ALA A 156 -2.72 -10.87 17.20
N LEU A 157 -3.92 -10.75 16.61
CA LEU A 157 -4.45 -9.48 16.09
C LEU A 157 -4.50 -8.37 17.15
N ASP A 158 -4.85 -8.69 18.39
CA ASP A 158 -4.93 -7.70 19.49
C ASP A 158 -3.57 -7.19 19.96
N THR A 159 -2.47 -7.89 19.61
CA THR A 159 -1.13 -7.53 20.10
C THR A 159 -0.50 -6.37 19.34
N TYR A 160 -0.94 -6.13 18.10
CA TYR A 160 -0.36 -5.12 17.23
C TYR A 160 -1.39 -4.19 16.59
N LEU A 161 -2.66 -4.57 16.47
CA LEU A 161 -3.69 -3.69 15.89
C LEU A 161 -4.41 -2.84 16.94
N PRO A 162 -4.90 -1.65 16.55
CA PRO A 162 -5.88 -0.90 17.34
C PRO A 162 -7.14 -1.73 17.63
N PRO A 163 -7.80 -1.58 18.80
CA PRO A 163 -8.89 -2.46 19.23
C PRO A 163 -10.07 -2.57 18.25
N GLN A 164 -10.43 -1.46 17.59
CA GLN A 164 -11.52 -1.42 16.62
C GLN A 164 -11.18 -2.22 15.35
N THR A 165 -9.96 -2.05 14.82
CA THR A 165 -9.45 -2.78 13.66
C THR A 165 -9.29 -4.26 13.99
N ALA A 166 -8.73 -4.62 15.15
CA ALA A 166 -8.58 -6.01 15.60
C ALA A 166 -9.93 -6.74 15.69
N THR A 167 -10.93 -6.07 16.26
CA THR A 167 -12.30 -6.60 16.38
C THR A 167 -12.91 -6.87 15.00
N MET A 168 -12.77 -5.93 14.07
CA MET A 168 -13.29 -6.10 12.71
C MET A 168 -12.52 -7.18 11.93
N ALA A 169 -11.19 -7.23 12.06
CA ALA A 169 -10.35 -8.24 11.44
C ALA A 169 -10.71 -9.66 11.91
N ARG A 170 -10.98 -9.85 13.21
CA ARG A 170 -11.49 -11.14 13.72
C ARG A 170 -12.83 -11.54 13.13
N ARG A 171 -13.76 -10.58 12.96
CA ARG A 171 -15.04 -10.85 12.31
C ARG A 171 -14.84 -11.30 10.86
N VAL A 172 -13.88 -10.70 10.15
CA VAL A 172 -13.50 -11.15 8.81
C VAL A 172 -12.94 -12.57 8.86
N ALA A 173 -11.99 -12.86 9.76
CA ALA A 173 -11.38 -14.18 9.87
C ALA A 173 -12.41 -15.28 10.22
N ALA A 174 -13.34 -14.99 11.14
CA ALA A 174 -14.41 -15.91 11.53
C ALA A 174 -15.40 -16.19 10.38
N ALA A 175 -15.69 -15.21 9.52
CA ALA A 175 -16.55 -15.40 8.37
C ALA A 175 -15.97 -16.35 7.31
N LEU A 176 -14.67 -16.65 7.38
CA LEU A 176 -13.97 -17.59 6.50
C LEU A 176 -13.93 -19.02 7.07
N GLU A 177 -14.52 -19.27 8.24
CA GLU A 177 -14.68 -20.63 8.76
C GLU A 177 -15.60 -21.42 7.82
N VAL A 178 -15.05 -22.50 7.26
CA VAL A 178 -15.86 -23.49 6.53
C VAL A 178 -16.72 -24.19 7.58
N PRO A 179 -18.06 -24.18 7.46
CA PRO A 179 -18.91 -24.91 8.39
C PRO A 179 -18.53 -26.40 8.36
N GLU A 180 -18.31 -27.01 9.52
CA GLU A 180 -18.21 -28.47 9.59
C GLU A 180 -19.52 -29.07 9.06
N PRO A 181 -19.47 -30.05 8.13
CA PRO A 181 -20.67 -30.75 7.73
C PRO A 181 -21.27 -31.42 8.96
N ALA A 182 -22.54 -31.15 9.24
CA ALA A 182 -23.24 -31.73 10.38
C ALA A 182 -23.08 -33.26 10.34
N THR A 183 -22.43 -33.82 11.36
CA THR A 183 -22.38 -35.27 11.56
C THR A 183 -23.81 -35.76 11.77
N ALA A 184 -24.28 -36.60 10.83
CA ALA A 184 -25.58 -37.25 10.86
C ALA A 184 -25.65 -38.34 11.95
#